data_AF-A0A2V2ZSK7-F1
#
_entry.id   AF-A0A2V2ZSK7-F1
#
_cell.length_a   1.000
_cell.length_b   1.000
_cell.length_c   1.000
_cell.angle_alpha   90.00
_cell.angle_beta   90.00
_cell.angle_gamma   90.00
#
_symmetry.space_group_name_H-M   'P 1'
#
loop_
_entity.id
_entity.type
_entity.pdbx_description
1 polymer ?
#
loop_
_entity_poly.entity_id
_entity_poly.type
_entity_poly.pdbx_seq_one_letter_code
_entity_poly.pdbx_strand_id
1 'polypeptide(L)'
;MELQFQILFVRNRLSAMLQPLDCNEIKGTISSGIIKSLLNREKITFGINEEAIKKICQDPLSVQYPILIAEGVPAENGSDAYLLNEVRYEKKTKREKFNFRDVLHIPSVQKGQFLASIIPQTPGTPGKDIFGNSIPAKNGKPLRIKPGKNVILNGEGFYSLIDGQVSFTSNCISVNPVFEVKGDLNLKTGNIDFVGNVLIRGNVPAGYEIKAGGDIIVFGLVEGSILKADGNIIVSGGISGSHRGTVISGGNVQADYLNQAIIKAEQDIVIRKSVLHSRLHAGGAIRCSQAMVIGGELVSGTDIEIKESGNHLFTKTELHAGIDTALAEKEKALMNESLMLHNNHKKLESIEKKLLEMARLTGRLTEEQKSIILNQRTTKAHIQSELKKMTEKLEALEREKEEKMGASVIIHDNVFPNTALHFGKYSKVIHQRNRCVRFYFSKGEIRFDPLGKENSNLNKGSGWT
;
A
#
# COMPACT_ATOMS: atom_id res chain seq x y z
N MET A 1 75.70 10.20 -44.48
CA MET A 1 74.78 9.04 -44.45
C MET A 1 73.38 9.60 -44.31
N GLU A 2 72.67 9.65 -45.43
CA GLU A 2 71.27 10.05 -45.46
C GLU A 2 70.45 9.07 -44.62
N LEU A 3 69.52 9.60 -43.83
CA LEU A 3 68.67 8.74 -43.03
C LEU A 3 67.68 8.08 -43.97
N GLN A 4 67.77 6.75 -44.12
CA GLN A 4 66.85 5.96 -44.94
C GLN A 4 65.45 5.80 -44.31
N PHE A 5 65.28 6.27 -43.07
CA PHE A 5 64.07 6.11 -42.29
C PHE A 5 63.63 7.43 -41.66
N GLN A 6 62.31 7.62 -41.60
CA GLN A 6 61.64 8.65 -40.82
C GLN A 6 60.82 8.02 -39.69
N ILE A 7 60.69 8.73 -38.56
CA ILE A 7 59.78 8.34 -37.50
C ILE A 7 58.47 9.11 -37.67
N LEU A 8 57.38 8.37 -37.80
CA LEU A 8 56.04 8.90 -37.73
C LEU A 8 55.55 8.85 -36.27
N PHE A 9 55.09 10.00 -35.77
CA PHE A 9 54.45 10.09 -34.47
C PHE A 9 52.94 10.01 -34.63
N VAL A 10 52.31 9.07 -33.93
CA VAL A 10 50.85 8.99 -33.85
C VAL A 10 50.36 10.04 -32.84
N ARG A 11 49.15 10.60 -33.06
CA ARG A 11 48.56 11.66 -32.23
C ARG A 11 48.67 11.31 -30.73
N ASN A 12 48.99 12.33 -29.92
CA ASN A 12 49.23 12.28 -28.47
C ASN A 12 50.59 11.74 -28.00
N ARG A 13 51.61 11.61 -28.89
CA ARG A 13 53.00 11.23 -28.50
C ARG A 13 53.09 9.85 -27.80
N LEU A 14 52.09 8.99 -28.01
CA LEU A 14 52.00 7.67 -27.39
C LEU A 14 52.65 6.57 -28.23
N SER A 15 52.86 6.80 -29.53
CA SER A 15 53.42 5.77 -30.40
C SER A 15 54.35 6.40 -31.41
N ALA A 16 55.52 5.78 -31.60
CA ALA A 16 56.44 6.06 -32.70
C ALA A 16 56.45 4.86 -33.64
N MET A 17 56.27 5.14 -34.93
CA MET A 17 56.37 4.15 -35.99
C MET A 17 57.53 4.50 -36.91
N LEU A 18 58.30 3.50 -37.32
CA LEU A 18 59.36 3.66 -38.30
C LEU A 18 58.78 3.47 -39.70
N GLN A 19 59.12 4.36 -40.62
CA GLN A 19 58.80 4.25 -42.04
C GLN A 19 60.05 4.54 -42.89
N PRO A 20 60.37 3.74 -43.91
CA PRO A 20 61.40 4.08 -44.88
C PRO A 20 60.98 5.30 -45.71
N LEU A 21 61.94 6.15 -46.08
CA LEU A 21 61.70 7.31 -46.96
C LEU A 21 61.48 6.90 -48.42
N ASP A 22 62.17 5.85 -48.86
CA ASP A 22 61.91 5.15 -50.12
C ASP A 22 62.13 3.64 -49.92
N CYS A 23 61.11 2.83 -50.22
CA CYS A 23 61.19 1.37 -50.10
C CYS A 23 62.21 0.77 -51.09
N ASN A 24 62.52 1.46 -52.18
CA ASN A 24 63.46 1.01 -53.22
C ASN A 24 64.94 1.28 -52.87
N GLU A 25 65.20 2.10 -51.84
CA GLU A 25 66.56 2.49 -51.41
C GLU A 25 67.08 1.67 -50.21
N ILE A 26 66.29 0.73 -49.69
CA ILE A 26 66.71 -0.15 -48.60
C ILE A 26 67.72 -1.19 -49.15
N LYS A 27 69.00 -0.83 -49.15
CA LYS A 27 70.11 -1.69 -49.58
C LYS A 27 71.04 -2.00 -48.43
N GLY A 28 71.13 -3.28 -48.06
CA GLY A 28 72.10 -3.82 -47.09
C GLY A 28 71.56 -4.11 -45.70
N THR A 29 72.45 -4.57 -44.81
CA THR A 29 72.14 -4.90 -43.41
C THR A 29 72.01 -3.62 -42.59
N ILE A 30 70.83 -3.38 -42.02
CA ILE A 30 70.60 -2.22 -41.15
C ILE A 30 71.17 -2.53 -39.77
N SER A 31 72.24 -1.83 -39.39
CA SER A 31 72.81 -1.96 -38.05
C SER A 31 71.86 -1.38 -37.00
N SER A 32 71.66 -2.10 -35.88
CA SER A 32 70.89 -1.62 -34.74
C SER A 32 71.37 -0.27 -34.19
N GLY A 33 72.64 0.09 -34.43
CA GLY A 33 73.21 1.38 -34.06
C GLY A 33 72.61 2.57 -34.84
N ILE A 34 72.15 2.36 -36.08
CA ILE A 34 71.52 3.40 -36.91
C ILE A 34 70.10 3.69 -36.37
N ILE A 35 69.34 2.66 -36.03
CA ILE A 35 68.00 2.82 -35.46
C ILE A 35 68.08 3.42 -34.05
N LYS A 36 69.05 2.99 -33.22
CA LYS A 36 69.27 3.55 -31.88
C LYS A 36 69.75 5.00 -31.91
N SER A 37 70.61 5.38 -32.86
CA SER A 37 71.03 6.79 -32.99
C SER A 37 69.88 7.68 -33.45
N LEU A 38 68.99 7.15 -34.29
CA LEU A 38 67.77 7.84 -34.74
C LEU A 38 66.76 8.02 -33.59
N LEU A 39 66.50 6.96 -32.80
CA LEU A 39 65.69 7.05 -31.57
C LEU A 39 66.26 8.07 -30.57
N ASN A 40 67.59 8.07 -30.36
CA ASN A 40 68.26 9.03 -29.49
C ASN A 40 68.17 10.47 -30.00
N ARG A 41 68.30 10.68 -31.32
CA ARG A 41 68.17 12.01 -31.93
C ARG A 41 66.77 12.57 -31.74
N GLU A 42 65.76 11.74 -31.93
CA GLU A 42 64.36 12.10 -31.70
C GLU A 42 63.96 12.04 -30.21
N LYS A 43 64.90 11.75 -29.29
CA LYS A 43 64.70 11.70 -27.82
C LYS A 43 63.68 10.66 -27.33
N ILE A 44 63.47 9.58 -28.07
CA ILE A 44 62.59 8.48 -27.65
C ILE A 44 63.35 7.63 -26.63
N THR A 45 62.91 7.64 -25.38
CA THR A 45 63.60 7.00 -24.25
C THR A 45 62.77 5.95 -23.52
N PHE A 46 61.49 5.81 -23.86
CA PHE A 46 60.55 4.93 -23.15
C PHE A 46 59.71 4.10 -24.13
N GLY A 47 59.40 2.86 -23.74
CA GLY A 47 58.50 1.99 -24.52
C GLY A 47 59.10 1.36 -25.77
N ILE A 48 60.44 1.34 -25.91
CA ILE A 48 61.12 0.88 -27.12
C ILE A 48 60.89 -0.63 -27.32
N ASN A 49 60.36 -1.00 -28.48
CA ASN A 49 60.12 -2.38 -28.85
C ASN A 49 61.40 -3.00 -29.47
N GLU A 50 62.24 -3.60 -28.64
CA GLU A 50 63.51 -4.19 -29.08
C GLU A 50 63.32 -5.36 -30.07
N GLU A 51 62.21 -6.08 -29.99
CA GLU A 51 61.90 -7.18 -30.90
C GLU A 51 61.59 -6.69 -32.31
N ALA A 52 60.82 -5.60 -32.41
CA ALA A 52 60.55 -4.94 -33.69
C ALA A 52 61.87 -4.44 -34.33
N ILE A 53 62.76 -3.84 -33.54
CA ILE A 53 64.07 -3.39 -34.02
C ILE A 53 64.93 -4.56 -34.50
N LYS A 54 64.95 -5.69 -33.77
CA LYS A 54 65.68 -6.90 -34.18
C LYS A 54 65.16 -7.45 -35.51
N LYS A 55 63.84 -7.50 -35.71
CA LYS A 55 63.21 -7.94 -36.97
C LYS A 55 63.63 -7.06 -38.15
N ILE A 56 63.62 -5.74 -37.97
CA ILE A 56 64.06 -4.77 -38.98
C ILE A 56 65.55 -4.96 -39.31
N CYS A 57 66.40 -5.24 -38.32
CA CYS A 57 67.83 -5.47 -38.53
C CYS A 57 68.15 -6.80 -39.23
N GLN A 58 67.33 -7.84 -39.04
CA GLN A 58 67.53 -9.18 -39.62
C GLN A 58 67.10 -9.23 -41.08
N ASP A 59 65.90 -8.74 -41.40
CA ASP A 59 65.38 -8.68 -42.75
C ASP A 59 64.47 -7.46 -42.94
N PRO A 60 65.03 -6.32 -43.39
CA PRO A 60 64.29 -5.07 -43.58
C PRO A 60 63.14 -5.15 -44.58
N LEU A 61 63.17 -6.07 -45.54
CA LEU A 61 62.19 -6.21 -46.62
C LEU A 61 61.02 -7.12 -46.23
N SER A 62 61.21 -7.98 -45.23
CA SER A 62 60.15 -8.87 -44.70
C SER A 62 59.12 -8.18 -43.80
N VAL A 63 59.40 -6.94 -43.38
CA VAL A 63 58.60 -6.19 -42.42
C VAL A 63 57.60 -5.28 -43.14
N GLN A 64 56.35 -5.29 -42.70
CA GLN A 64 55.34 -4.35 -43.18
C GLN A 64 55.50 -3.00 -42.47
N TYR A 65 55.75 -1.95 -43.24
CA TYR A 65 55.83 -0.57 -42.75
C TYR A 65 54.49 0.16 -42.90
N PRO A 66 54.18 1.14 -42.03
CA PRO A 66 54.97 1.60 -40.88
C PRO A 66 54.90 0.61 -39.69
N ILE A 67 56.03 0.36 -39.04
CA ILE A 67 56.14 -0.58 -37.90
C ILE A 67 56.28 0.17 -36.57
N LEU A 68 55.54 -0.27 -35.55
CA LEU A 68 55.62 0.29 -34.19
C LEU A 68 56.99 -0.02 -33.55
N ILE A 69 57.75 1.03 -33.23
CA ILE A 69 59.10 0.93 -32.64
C ILE A 69 59.17 1.42 -31.20
N ALA A 70 58.21 2.23 -30.76
CA ALA A 70 58.06 2.58 -29.36
C ALA A 70 56.59 2.85 -29.00
N GLU A 71 56.17 2.41 -27.82
CA GLU A 71 54.81 2.56 -27.30
C GLU A 71 54.83 3.06 -25.85
N GLY A 72 54.23 4.22 -25.62
CA GLY A 72 54.01 4.79 -24.30
C GLY A 72 52.79 4.17 -23.62
N VAL A 73 52.67 4.44 -22.32
CA VAL A 73 51.50 4.02 -21.53
C VAL A 73 50.50 5.18 -21.49
N PRO A 74 49.28 5.03 -22.02
CA PRO A 74 48.27 6.08 -21.93
C PRO A 74 47.89 6.36 -20.47
N ALA A 75 47.50 7.61 -20.17
CA ALA A 75 46.94 7.96 -18.87
C ALA A 75 45.50 7.46 -18.78
N GLU A 76 45.12 6.86 -17.65
CA GLU A 76 43.73 6.45 -17.41
C GLU A 76 43.10 7.39 -16.37
N ASN A 77 41.99 8.02 -16.75
CA ASN A 77 41.28 8.90 -15.83
C ASN A 77 40.56 8.06 -14.76
N GLY A 78 40.52 8.59 -13.55
CA GLY A 78 39.71 8.07 -12.48
C GLY A 78 38.22 8.21 -12.79
N SER A 79 37.40 7.34 -12.20
CA SER A 79 35.94 7.38 -12.29
C SER A 79 35.37 8.28 -11.20
N ASP A 80 34.38 9.09 -11.56
CA ASP A 80 33.65 9.93 -10.62
C ASP A 80 32.87 9.06 -9.62
N ALA A 81 32.73 9.55 -8.38
CA ALA A 81 31.89 8.92 -7.38
C ALA A 81 30.41 8.97 -7.83
N TYR A 82 29.68 7.88 -7.65
CA TYR A 82 28.26 7.79 -8.01
C TYR A 82 27.45 7.12 -6.89
N LEU A 83 26.14 7.39 -6.91
CA LEU A 83 25.21 6.79 -5.97
C LEU A 83 24.65 5.51 -6.57
N LEU A 84 24.75 4.40 -5.84
CA LEU A 84 24.12 3.14 -6.23
C LEU A 84 22.76 3.04 -5.53
N ASN A 85 21.68 2.99 -6.31
CA ASN A 85 20.34 2.78 -5.79
C ASN A 85 20.14 1.28 -5.48
N GLU A 86 19.91 0.97 -4.21
CA GLU A 86 19.78 -0.40 -3.70
C GLU A 86 18.32 -0.76 -3.38
N VAL A 87 17.39 0.18 -3.61
CA VAL A 87 15.96 -0.09 -3.48
C VAL A 87 15.52 -1.01 -4.61
N ARG A 88 15.31 -2.30 -4.28
CA ARG A 88 14.73 -3.27 -5.21
C ARG A 88 13.24 -3.05 -5.31
N TYR A 89 12.80 -2.61 -6.48
CA TYR A 89 11.37 -2.57 -6.82
C TYR A 89 10.98 -3.92 -7.40
N GLU A 90 10.06 -4.64 -6.73
CA GLU A 90 9.43 -5.81 -7.32
C GLU A 90 8.60 -5.38 -8.54
N LYS A 91 9.19 -5.41 -9.73
CA LYS A 91 8.41 -5.38 -10.96
C LYS A 91 7.68 -6.72 -11.04
N LYS A 92 6.39 -6.73 -10.72
CA LYS A 92 5.51 -7.85 -11.08
C LYS A 92 5.36 -7.88 -12.59
N THR A 93 6.24 -8.63 -13.25
CA THR A 93 6.06 -9.05 -14.63
C THR A 93 5.05 -10.20 -14.64
N LYS A 94 3.75 -9.90 -14.64
CA LYS A 94 2.72 -10.92 -14.93
C LYS A 94 1.89 -10.49 -16.13
N ARG A 95 1.79 -11.40 -17.10
CA ARG A 95 0.77 -11.36 -18.16
C ARG A 95 -0.59 -11.60 -17.51
N GLU A 96 -1.20 -10.55 -16.98
CA GLU A 96 -2.60 -10.57 -16.53
C GLU A 96 -3.44 -9.69 -17.47
N LYS A 97 -4.76 -9.94 -17.48
CA LYS A 97 -5.76 -9.17 -18.25
C LYS A 97 -5.42 -7.67 -18.20
N PHE A 98 -5.38 -7.02 -19.37
CA PHE A 98 -5.20 -5.56 -19.48
C PHE A 98 -6.20 -4.85 -18.57
N ASN A 99 -5.77 -4.46 -17.38
CA ASN A 99 -6.46 -3.47 -16.56
C ASN A 99 -5.89 -2.13 -17.03
N PHE A 100 -6.69 -1.32 -17.72
CA PHE A 100 -6.28 0.03 -18.13
C PHE A 100 -6.00 0.98 -16.93
N ARG A 101 -6.04 0.47 -15.70
CA ARG A 101 -5.81 1.14 -14.42
C ARG A 101 -4.87 0.29 -13.57
N ASP A 102 -3.68 0.03 -14.09
CA ASP A 102 -2.65 -0.68 -13.34
C ASP A 102 -2.40 0.02 -11.99
N VAL A 103 -2.08 -0.78 -10.97
CA VAL A 103 -1.74 -0.26 -9.65
C VAL A 103 -0.38 0.42 -9.75
N LEU A 104 -0.35 1.73 -9.53
CA LEU A 104 0.89 2.48 -9.41
C LEU A 104 1.56 2.08 -8.10
N HIS A 105 2.55 1.19 -8.22
CA HIS A 105 3.38 0.84 -7.09
C HIS A 105 4.40 1.95 -6.88
N ILE A 106 4.12 2.79 -5.89
CA ILE A 106 4.98 3.92 -5.52
C ILE A 106 6.27 3.35 -4.93
N PRO A 107 7.46 3.85 -5.32
CA PRO A 107 8.74 3.41 -4.78
C PRO A 107 8.81 3.73 -3.27
N SER A 108 8.35 2.77 -2.47
CA SER A 108 8.13 2.91 -1.05
C SER A 108 9.16 2.10 -0.28
N VAL A 109 9.56 2.61 0.87
CA VAL A 109 10.53 1.97 1.76
C VAL A 109 9.99 1.93 3.19
N GLN A 110 10.51 0.97 3.96
CA GLN A 110 10.22 0.83 5.38
C GLN A 110 11.29 1.52 6.23
N LYS A 111 10.94 1.83 7.48
CA LYS A 111 11.85 2.32 8.50
C LYS A 111 13.01 1.34 8.69
N GLY A 112 14.23 1.86 8.65
CA GLY A 112 15.47 1.09 8.75
C GLY A 112 15.93 0.49 7.43
N GLN A 113 15.17 0.62 6.34
CA GLN A 113 15.56 0.07 5.04
C GLN A 113 16.76 0.80 4.44
N PHE A 114 17.66 0.03 3.85
CA PHE A 114 18.81 0.52 3.09
C PHE A 114 18.36 1.11 1.74
N LEU A 115 18.74 2.35 1.48
CA LEU A 115 18.28 3.13 0.32
C LEU A 115 19.33 3.15 -0.78
N ALA A 116 20.56 3.51 -0.43
CA ALA A 116 21.63 3.72 -1.39
C ALA A 116 23.00 3.68 -0.72
N SER A 117 24.03 3.37 -1.52
CA SER A 117 25.43 3.46 -1.13
C SER A 117 26.18 4.47 -2.02
N ILE A 118 27.21 5.09 -1.45
CA ILE A 118 28.15 5.93 -2.21
C ILE A 118 29.29 5.04 -2.68
N ILE A 119 29.47 4.94 -3.99
CA ILE A 119 30.69 4.34 -4.57
C ILE A 119 31.73 5.46 -4.70
N PRO A 120 32.89 5.35 -4.02
CA PRO A 120 33.89 6.40 -4.00
C PRO A 120 34.56 6.60 -5.36
N GLN A 121 35.11 7.80 -5.56
CA GLN A 121 35.89 8.13 -6.75
C GLN A 121 37.17 7.29 -6.81
N THR A 122 37.65 6.97 -8.01
CA THR A 122 38.97 6.36 -8.19
C THR A 122 40.02 7.41 -8.58
N PRO A 123 41.28 7.26 -8.12
CA PRO A 123 42.37 8.08 -8.61
C PRO A 123 42.65 7.76 -10.08
N GLY A 124 43.08 8.76 -10.86
CA GLY A 124 43.59 8.51 -12.20
C GLY A 124 45.02 7.97 -12.13
N THR A 125 45.39 7.10 -13.06
CA THR A 125 46.75 6.56 -13.18
C THR A 125 47.53 7.37 -14.22
N PRO A 126 48.60 8.09 -13.84
CA PRO A 126 49.37 8.87 -14.80
C PRO A 126 50.02 7.95 -15.82
N GLY A 127 49.90 8.34 -17.10
CA GLY A 127 50.55 7.67 -18.21
C GLY A 127 51.99 8.13 -18.38
N LYS A 128 52.66 7.60 -19.39
CA LYS A 128 54.02 7.97 -19.77
C LYS A 128 54.18 7.94 -21.28
N ASP A 129 54.58 9.06 -21.87
CA ASP A 129 54.81 9.14 -23.31
C ASP A 129 56.12 8.42 -23.72
N ILE A 130 56.33 8.26 -25.03
CA ILE A 130 57.54 7.61 -25.59
C ILE A 130 58.84 8.39 -25.30
N PHE A 131 58.74 9.66 -24.90
CA PHE A 131 59.86 10.52 -24.52
C PHE A 131 60.16 10.47 -23.01
N GLY A 132 59.43 9.63 -22.26
CA GLY A 132 59.59 9.46 -20.83
C GLY A 132 58.91 10.52 -19.96
N ASN A 133 58.16 11.46 -20.54
CA ASN A 133 57.39 12.46 -19.79
C ASN A 133 56.11 11.84 -19.24
N SER A 134 55.71 12.25 -18.03
CA SER A 134 54.46 11.81 -17.44
C SER A 134 53.26 12.50 -18.10
N ILE A 135 52.23 11.72 -18.45
CA ILE A 135 50.96 12.22 -18.96
C ILE A 135 50.01 12.30 -17.75
N PRO A 136 49.60 13.51 -17.31
CA PRO A 136 48.77 13.64 -16.13
C PRO A 136 47.38 13.04 -16.36
N ALA A 137 46.93 12.19 -15.44
CA ALA A 137 45.55 11.70 -15.39
C ALA A 137 44.68 12.63 -14.55
N LYS A 138 43.39 12.68 -14.86
CA LYS A 138 42.41 13.38 -14.01
C LYS A 138 41.87 12.40 -12.97
N ASN A 139 41.85 12.82 -11.71
CA ASN A 139 41.14 12.09 -10.67
C ASN A 139 39.63 12.21 -10.86
N GLY A 140 38.89 11.18 -10.44
CA GLY A 140 37.44 11.26 -10.35
C GLY A 140 37.00 12.35 -9.39
N LYS A 141 35.79 12.88 -9.59
CA LYS A 141 35.18 13.91 -8.74
C LYS A 141 34.39 13.30 -7.58
N PRO A 142 34.36 13.96 -6.41
CA PRO A 142 33.63 13.46 -5.25
C PRO A 142 32.14 13.80 -5.38
N LEU A 143 31.30 12.87 -4.93
CA LEU A 143 29.86 13.06 -4.88
C LEU A 143 29.46 13.68 -3.54
N ARG A 144 28.83 14.86 -3.57
CA ARG A 144 28.36 15.58 -2.38
C ARG A 144 26.84 15.45 -2.24
N ILE A 145 26.38 14.28 -1.84
CA ILE A 145 24.97 14.05 -1.48
C ILE A 145 24.81 14.11 0.04
N LYS A 146 23.78 14.81 0.51
CA LYS A 146 23.44 14.90 1.94
C LYS A 146 22.18 14.09 2.26
N PRO A 147 22.07 13.54 3.48
CA PRO A 147 20.80 13.00 3.94
C PRO A 147 19.76 14.13 4.01
N GLY A 148 18.63 13.94 3.34
CA GLY A 148 17.47 14.83 3.39
C GLY A 148 16.55 14.48 4.56
N LYS A 149 15.28 14.87 4.47
CA LYS A 149 14.29 14.58 5.51
C LYS A 149 14.10 13.06 5.67
N ASN A 150 14.04 12.62 6.92
CA ASN A 150 13.77 11.23 7.33
C ASN A 150 14.76 10.18 6.78
N VAL A 151 15.98 10.62 6.47
CA VAL A 151 17.08 9.75 6.03
C VAL A 151 18.28 10.01 6.93
N ILE A 152 19.01 8.95 7.28
CA ILE A 152 20.27 9.04 8.00
C ILE A 152 21.39 8.47 7.15
N LEU A 153 22.56 9.11 7.19
CA LEU A 153 23.79 8.59 6.63
C LEU A 153 24.57 7.89 7.74
N ASN A 154 24.83 6.60 7.58
CA ASN A 154 25.66 5.81 8.49
C ASN A 154 26.77 5.11 7.68
N GLY A 155 28.02 5.54 7.88
CA GLY A 155 29.14 5.15 7.02
C GLY A 155 28.94 5.63 5.58
N GLU A 156 29.01 4.70 4.62
CA GLU A 156 28.79 4.97 3.19
C GLU A 156 27.33 4.70 2.74
N GLY A 157 26.43 4.40 3.70
CA GLY A 157 25.07 3.94 3.46
C GLY A 157 23.98 4.89 3.93
N PHE A 158 22.95 5.07 3.11
CA PHE A 158 21.74 5.83 3.46
C PHE A 158 20.63 4.90 3.92
N TYR A 159 20.00 5.22 5.05
CA TYR A 159 18.90 4.44 5.64
C TYR A 159 17.67 5.31 5.89
N SER A 160 16.49 4.72 5.72
CA SER A 160 15.23 5.41 6.06
C SER A 160 14.99 5.43 7.57
N LEU A 161 14.49 6.55 8.09
CA LEU A 161 14.04 6.67 9.48
C LEU A 161 12.54 6.35 9.66
N ILE A 162 11.77 6.31 8.57
CA ILE A 162 10.31 6.13 8.56
C ILE A 162 9.85 5.29 7.35
N ASP A 163 8.57 4.92 7.34
CA ASP A 163 7.93 4.36 6.14
C ASP A 163 7.53 5.50 5.18
N GLY A 164 7.71 5.31 3.87
CA GLY A 164 7.27 6.31 2.90
C GLY A 164 7.87 6.18 1.50
N GLN A 165 7.60 7.17 0.65
CA GLN A 165 8.11 7.26 -0.70
C GLN A 165 9.54 7.82 -0.71
N VAL A 166 10.46 7.12 -1.38
CA VAL A 166 11.82 7.62 -1.59
C VAL A 166 11.85 8.66 -2.70
N SER A 167 12.48 9.79 -2.44
CA SER A 167 12.77 10.82 -3.43
C SER A 167 14.27 11.05 -3.53
N PHE A 168 14.81 10.80 -4.72
CA PHE A 168 16.19 11.10 -5.08
C PHE A 168 16.24 12.43 -5.81
N THR A 169 16.91 13.42 -5.21
CA THR A 169 17.25 14.70 -5.86
C THR A 169 18.76 14.72 -6.15
N SER A 170 19.22 15.60 -7.03
CA SER A 170 20.65 15.75 -7.35
C SER A 170 21.56 15.96 -6.14
N ASN A 171 21.03 16.52 -5.04
CA ASN A 171 21.82 16.90 -3.86
C ASN A 171 21.44 16.15 -2.58
N CYS A 172 20.31 15.43 -2.55
CA CYS A 172 19.84 14.76 -1.34
C CYS A 172 18.90 13.58 -1.60
N ILE A 173 18.82 12.69 -0.62
CA ILE A 173 17.89 11.56 -0.56
C ILE A 173 16.91 11.82 0.58
N SER A 174 15.61 11.72 0.33
CA SER A 174 14.58 11.94 1.35
C SER A 174 13.49 10.89 1.28
N VAL A 175 12.82 10.65 2.41
CA VAL A 175 11.66 9.75 2.49
C VAL A 175 10.44 10.54 2.95
N ASN A 176 9.40 10.54 2.13
CA ASN A 176 8.16 11.27 2.37
C ASN A 176 7.06 10.31 2.83
N PRO A 177 6.45 10.51 4.02
CA PRO A 177 5.38 9.63 4.52
C PRO A 177 4.03 9.88 3.83
N VAL A 178 3.93 10.93 3.00
CA VAL A 178 2.70 11.34 2.31
C VAL A 178 2.93 11.26 0.80
N PHE A 179 2.05 10.53 0.11
CA PHE A 179 1.95 10.55 -1.34
C PHE A 179 0.87 11.54 -1.76
N GLU A 180 1.25 12.61 -2.46
CA GLU A 180 0.33 13.66 -2.90
C GLU A 180 0.01 13.57 -4.40
N VAL A 181 -1.27 13.46 -4.73
CA VAL A 181 -1.81 13.59 -6.09
C VAL A 181 -2.33 15.01 -6.28
N LYS A 182 -1.67 15.76 -7.15
CA LYS A 182 -2.04 17.14 -7.50
C LYS A 182 -3.16 17.14 -8.54
N GLY A 183 -4.40 17.06 -8.07
CA GLY A 183 -5.61 17.08 -8.89
C GLY A 183 -6.37 15.76 -8.84
N ASP A 184 -7.13 15.49 -9.90
CA ASP A 184 -8.03 14.33 -10.01
C ASP A 184 -7.25 13.05 -10.38
N LEU A 185 -7.72 11.90 -9.88
CA LEU A 185 -7.19 10.61 -10.31
C LEU A 185 -7.54 10.36 -11.78
N ASN A 186 -6.54 9.95 -12.53
CA ASN A 186 -6.61 9.72 -13.97
C ASN A 186 -5.83 8.45 -14.33
N LEU A 187 -5.96 8.01 -15.59
CA LEU A 187 -5.32 6.78 -16.08
C LEU A 187 -3.79 6.79 -15.93
N LYS A 188 -3.17 7.98 -15.86
CA LYS A 188 -1.73 8.12 -15.61
C LYS A 188 -1.34 7.79 -14.17
N THR A 189 -2.21 8.13 -13.21
CA THR A 189 -2.00 7.84 -11.80
C THR A 189 -2.42 6.41 -11.47
N GLY A 190 -3.50 5.91 -12.08
CA GLY A 190 -3.98 4.55 -11.87
C GLY A 190 -4.53 4.32 -10.46
N ASN A 191 -4.56 3.05 -10.04
CA ASN A 191 -4.88 2.68 -8.66
C ASN A 191 -3.67 2.98 -7.75
N ILE A 192 -3.92 3.30 -6.48
CA ILE A 192 -2.86 3.69 -5.54
C ILE A 192 -2.75 2.64 -4.45
N ASP A 193 -1.54 2.17 -4.18
CA ASP A 193 -1.23 1.30 -3.04
C ASP A 193 0.04 1.83 -2.36
N PHE A 194 -0.12 2.43 -1.19
CA PHE A 194 0.93 3.16 -0.49
C PHE A 194 0.97 2.83 0.99
N VAL A 195 2.17 2.60 1.53
CA VAL A 195 2.37 2.25 2.95
C VAL A 195 2.10 3.41 3.92
N GLY A 196 2.18 4.65 3.44
CA GLY A 196 1.95 5.85 4.24
C GLY A 196 0.59 6.50 3.98
N ASN A 197 0.52 7.81 4.20
CA ASN A 197 -0.68 8.61 3.98
C ASN A 197 -0.84 8.96 2.50
N VAL A 198 -2.08 8.94 2.01
CA VAL A 198 -2.40 9.35 0.64
C VAL A 198 -3.21 10.65 0.68
N LEU A 199 -2.74 11.66 -0.03
CA LEU A 199 -3.39 12.95 -0.15
C LEU A 199 -3.78 13.23 -1.60
N ILE A 200 -5.06 13.43 -1.86
CA ILE A 200 -5.60 13.71 -3.19
C ILE A 200 -6.25 15.08 -3.18
N ARG A 201 -5.70 16.01 -3.97
CA ARG A 201 -6.20 17.40 -4.03
C ARG A 201 -7.47 17.56 -4.86
N GLY A 202 -7.77 16.61 -5.73
CA GLY A 202 -8.96 16.62 -6.59
C GLY A 202 -9.94 15.49 -6.28
N ASN A 203 -10.63 15.05 -7.33
CA ASN A 203 -11.66 14.01 -7.28
C ASN A 203 -11.10 12.61 -7.50
N VAL A 204 -11.84 11.61 -7.01
CA VAL A 204 -11.62 10.18 -7.26
C VAL A 204 -12.78 9.64 -8.09
N PRO A 205 -12.62 9.49 -9.42
CA PRO A 205 -13.68 9.01 -10.29
C PRO A 205 -14.05 7.53 -10.06
N ALA A 206 -15.11 7.08 -10.72
CA ALA A 206 -15.60 5.72 -10.62
C ALA A 206 -14.59 4.64 -11.02
N GLY A 207 -14.47 3.62 -10.16
CA GLY A 207 -13.74 2.37 -10.36
C GLY A 207 -12.23 2.45 -10.10
N TYR A 208 -11.75 3.48 -9.41
CA TYR A 208 -10.39 3.47 -8.84
C TYR A 208 -10.38 2.78 -7.47
N GLU A 209 -9.27 2.12 -7.15
CA GLU A 209 -8.97 1.58 -5.83
C GLU A 209 -7.77 2.31 -5.23
N ILE A 210 -7.93 2.82 -4.01
CA ILE A 210 -6.88 3.52 -3.24
C ILE A 210 -6.70 2.76 -1.92
N LYS A 211 -5.48 2.32 -1.66
CA LYS A 211 -5.06 1.68 -0.42
C LYS A 211 -3.96 2.49 0.24
N ALA A 212 -4.12 2.76 1.53
CA ALA A 212 -3.14 3.45 2.36
C ALA A 212 -2.90 2.67 3.66
N GLY A 213 -1.65 2.46 4.02
CA GLY A 213 -1.28 1.98 5.37
C GLY A 213 -1.43 3.05 6.45
N GLY A 214 -1.62 4.31 6.05
CA GLY A 214 -1.96 5.43 6.94
C GLY A 214 -3.34 6.00 6.65
N ASP A 215 -3.46 7.32 6.71
CA ASP A 215 -4.69 8.06 6.43
C ASP A 215 -4.90 8.31 4.93
N ILE A 216 -6.15 8.39 4.48
CA ILE A 216 -6.53 8.89 3.15
C ILE A 216 -7.26 10.22 3.29
N ILE A 217 -6.76 11.26 2.63
CA ILE A 217 -7.40 12.58 2.59
C ILE A 217 -7.73 12.92 1.14
N VAL A 218 -9.01 13.12 0.84
CA VAL A 218 -9.51 13.56 -0.47
C VAL A 218 -10.17 14.92 -0.31
N PHE A 219 -9.69 15.92 -1.05
CA PHE A 219 -10.29 17.26 -1.03
C PHE A 219 -11.53 17.38 -1.92
N GLY A 220 -11.61 16.59 -3.00
CA GLY A 220 -12.75 16.58 -3.92
C GLY A 220 -13.82 15.54 -3.57
N LEU A 221 -14.53 15.10 -4.61
CA LEU A 221 -15.57 14.07 -4.56
C LEU A 221 -15.00 12.68 -4.76
N VAL A 222 -15.64 11.69 -4.15
CA VAL A 222 -15.35 10.27 -4.35
C VAL A 222 -16.56 9.63 -5.01
N GLU A 223 -16.39 9.16 -6.25
CA GLU A 223 -17.46 8.57 -7.04
C GLU A 223 -17.13 7.11 -7.31
N GLY A 224 -18.04 6.19 -7.01
CA GLY A 224 -17.98 4.77 -7.40
C GLY A 224 -16.64 4.06 -7.20
N SER A 225 -15.85 4.45 -6.20
CA SER A 225 -14.47 3.99 -5.98
C SER A 225 -14.31 3.30 -4.63
N ILE A 226 -13.22 2.54 -4.50
CA ILE A 226 -12.91 1.76 -3.30
C ILE A 226 -11.75 2.44 -2.57
N LEU A 227 -12.00 2.90 -1.34
CA LEU A 227 -10.97 3.49 -0.48
C LEU A 227 -10.76 2.57 0.72
N LYS A 228 -9.51 2.20 0.99
CA LYS A 228 -9.12 1.37 2.14
C LYS A 228 -7.95 2.03 2.86
N ALA A 229 -8.13 2.35 4.13
CA ALA A 229 -7.10 2.93 4.97
C ALA A 229 -7.00 2.14 6.28
N ASP A 230 -5.79 1.87 6.73
CA ASP A 230 -5.57 1.36 8.09
C ASP A 230 -5.78 2.48 9.13
N GLY A 231 -5.54 3.74 8.73
CA GLY A 231 -5.86 4.94 9.50
C GLY A 231 -7.28 5.48 9.23
N ASN A 232 -7.41 6.80 9.23
CA ASN A 232 -8.66 7.54 9.01
C ASN A 232 -8.87 7.85 7.52
N ILE A 233 -10.13 8.04 7.14
CA ILE A 233 -10.50 8.52 5.80
C ILE A 233 -11.28 9.84 5.91
N ILE A 234 -10.73 10.90 5.33
CA ILE A 234 -11.35 12.22 5.32
C ILE A 234 -11.63 12.62 3.87
N VAL A 235 -12.91 12.78 3.54
CA VAL A 235 -13.37 13.31 2.26
C VAL A 235 -13.99 14.68 2.52
N SER A 236 -13.33 15.74 2.07
CA SER A 236 -13.87 17.10 2.26
C SER A 236 -15.16 17.32 1.45
N GLY A 237 -15.27 16.66 0.30
CA GLY A 237 -16.49 16.58 -0.49
C GLY A 237 -17.44 15.48 -0.03
N GLY A 238 -18.21 14.93 -0.97
CA GLY A 238 -19.09 13.80 -0.71
C GLY A 238 -18.63 12.50 -1.36
N ILE A 239 -19.26 11.41 -0.92
CA ILE A 239 -19.04 10.06 -1.42
C ILE A 239 -20.33 9.60 -2.11
N SER A 240 -20.25 9.45 -3.43
CA SER A 240 -21.33 8.92 -4.26
C SER A 240 -20.96 7.50 -4.67
N GLY A 241 -21.54 6.50 -4.02
CA GLY A 241 -21.13 5.12 -4.22
C GLY A 241 -21.64 4.49 -5.51
N SER A 242 -22.76 4.96 -6.09
CA SER A 242 -23.40 4.31 -7.24
C SER A 242 -23.53 2.78 -7.06
N HIS A 243 -23.81 2.33 -5.83
CA HIS A 243 -23.89 0.93 -5.39
C HIS A 243 -22.58 0.12 -5.39
N ARG A 244 -21.44 0.70 -5.78
CA ARG A 244 -20.12 0.03 -5.78
C ARG A 244 -19.08 0.69 -4.89
N GLY A 245 -19.24 1.99 -4.62
CA GLY A 245 -18.31 2.75 -3.80
C GLY A 245 -18.32 2.27 -2.36
N THR A 246 -17.16 1.79 -1.93
CA THR A 246 -16.96 1.19 -0.62
C THR A 246 -15.78 1.87 0.05
N VAL A 247 -15.99 2.37 1.26
CA VAL A 247 -14.96 3.04 2.05
C VAL A 247 -14.76 2.25 3.34
N ILE A 248 -13.53 1.79 3.58
CA ILE A 248 -13.16 0.96 4.72
C ILE A 248 -12.00 1.63 5.44
N SER A 249 -12.17 1.90 6.73
CA SER A 249 -11.22 2.65 7.56
C SER A 249 -10.97 1.90 8.87
N GLY A 250 -9.69 1.67 9.20
CA GLY A 250 -9.28 1.18 10.53
C GLY A 250 -9.41 2.24 11.63
N GLY A 251 -9.55 3.51 11.25
CA GLY A 251 -9.90 4.63 12.14
C GLY A 251 -11.28 5.20 11.84
N ASN A 252 -11.39 6.53 11.87
CA ASN A 252 -12.62 7.28 11.65
C ASN A 252 -12.88 7.59 10.17
N VAL A 253 -14.14 7.76 9.79
CA VAL A 253 -14.52 8.28 8.46
C VAL A 253 -15.24 9.62 8.58
N GLN A 254 -14.80 10.61 7.82
CA GLN A 254 -15.47 11.91 7.73
C GLN A 254 -15.83 12.24 6.28
N ALA A 255 -17.07 12.67 6.02
CA ALA A 255 -17.50 13.20 4.73
C ALA A 255 -18.57 14.30 4.85
N ASP A 256 -18.73 15.13 3.83
CA ASP A 256 -19.80 16.13 3.81
C ASP A 256 -21.17 15.49 3.52
N TYR A 257 -21.26 14.64 2.50
CA TYR A 257 -22.49 13.93 2.17
C TYR A 257 -22.22 12.52 1.64
N LEU A 258 -23.20 11.63 1.79
CA LEU A 258 -23.16 10.27 1.28
C LEU A 258 -24.38 9.99 0.40
N ASN A 259 -24.16 9.31 -0.72
CA ASN A 259 -25.23 8.85 -1.59
C ASN A 259 -24.94 7.44 -2.12
N GLN A 260 -25.84 6.49 -1.85
CA GLN A 260 -25.72 5.09 -2.30
C GLN A 260 -24.33 4.47 -2.03
N ALA A 261 -23.74 4.80 -0.88
CA ALA A 261 -22.39 4.39 -0.48
C ALA A 261 -22.41 3.35 0.65
N ILE A 262 -21.36 2.53 0.72
CA ILE A 262 -21.12 1.59 1.82
C ILE A 262 -19.88 2.06 2.58
N ILE A 263 -20.06 2.43 3.84
CA ILE A 263 -18.98 2.94 4.70
C ILE A 263 -18.82 2.01 5.89
N LYS A 264 -17.59 1.52 6.12
CA LYS A 264 -17.20 0.77 7.30
C LYS A 264 -16.04 1.48 7.99
N ALA A 265 -16.20 1.79 9.28
CA ALA A 265 -15.19 2.38 10.13
C ALA A 265 -15.09 1.56 11.42
N GLU A 266 -13.87 1.25 11.86
CA GLU A 266 -13.68 0.60 13.17
C GLU A 266 -13.91 1.56 14.34
N GLN A 267 -13.87 2.88 14.09
CA GLN A 267 -14.18 3.94 15.07
C GLN A 267 -15.44 4.72 14.68
N ASP A 268 -15.41 6.06 14.79
CA ASP A 268 -16.56 6.93 14.57
C ASP A 268 -16.75 7.25 13.07
N ILE A 269 -18.00 7.49 12.67
CA ILE A 269 -18.35 8.05 11.37
C ILE A 269 -18.99 9.43 11.57
N VAL A 270 -18.44 10.46 10.90
CA VAL A 270 -18.89 11.84 11.02
C VAL A 270 -19.34 12.38 9.67
N ILE A 271 -20.66 12.63 9.51
CA ILE A 271 -21.22 13.18 8.26
C ILE A 271 -21.85 14.55 8.51
N ARG A 272 -21.46 15.55 7.70
CA ARG A 272 -21.83 16.94 7.99
C ARG A 272 -23.19 17.37 7.45
N LYS A 273 -23.58 16.95 6.24
CA LYS A 273 -24.75 17.50 5.52
C LYS A 273 -25.88 16.50 5.25
N SER A 274 -25.59 15.32 4.70
CA SER A 274 -26.65 14.35 4.39
C SER A 274 -26.15 12.93 4.18
N VAL A 275 -27.02 11.97 4.47
CA VAL A 275 -26.85 10.54 4.20
C VAL A 275 -28.06 10.06 3.42
N LEU A 276 -27.87 9.64 2.17
CA LEU A 276 -28.94 9.23 1.27
C LEU A 276 -28.74 7.78 0.82
N HIS A 277 -29.72 6.91 1.10
CA HIS A 277 -29.75 5.51 0.65
C HIS A 277 -28.42 4.77 0.87
N SER A 278 -27.74 5.04 1.99
CA SER A 278 -26.38 4.56 2.26
C SER A 278 -26.37 3.59 3.44
N ARG A 279 -25.33 2.75 3.51
CA ARG A 279 -25.12 1.82 4.62
C ARG A 279 -23.87 2.21 5.38
N LEU A 280 -24.02 2.57 6.65
CA LEU A 280 -22.93 2.99 7.53
C LEU A 280 -22.76 1.97 8.64
N HIS A 281 -21.51 1.61 8.91
CA HIS A 281 -21.14 0.71 9.98
C HIS A 281 -19.96 1.29 10.73
N ALA A 282 -20.21 1.77 11.95
CA ALA A 282 -19.22 2.34 12.85
C ALA A 282 -19.04 1.41 14.05
N GLY A 283 -17.80 1.03 14.36
CA GLY A 283 -17.48 0.38 15.64
C GLY A 283 -17.65 1.34 16.84
N GLY A 284 -17.51 2.64 16.60
CA GLY A 284 -17.75 3.71 17.57
C GLY A 284 -19.14 4.33 17.44
N ALA A 285 -19.21 5.66 17.38
CA ALA A 285 -20.43 6.46 17.25
C ALA A 285 -20.67 6.94 15.82
N ILE A 286 -21.94 7.14 15.44
CA ILE A 286 -22.30 7.86 14.21
C ILE A 286 -22.75 9.27 14.56
N ARG A 287 -21.98 10.28 14.13
CA ARG A 287 -22.23 11.71 14.42
C ARG A 287 -22.59 12.47 13.16
N CYS A 288 -23.87 12.79 13.08
CA CYS A 288 -24.54 13.40 11.95
C CYS A 288 -25.43 14.56 12.45
N SER A 289 -24.99 15.29 13.48
CA SER A 289 -25.81 16.28 14.22
C SER A 289 -26.44 17.36 13.34
N GLN A 290 -25.84 17.65 12.18
CA GLN A 290 -26.35 18.60 11.18
C GLN A 290 -26.92 17.93 9.93
N ALA A 291 -26.76 16.62 9.81
CA ALA A 291 -27.09 15.87 8.61
C ALA A 291 -28.50 15.28 8.62
N MET A 292 -29.14 15.33 7.45
CA MET A 292 -30.40 14.63 7.19
C MET A 292 -30.11 13.21 6.72
N VAL A 293 -30.75 12.22 7.34
CA VAL A 293 -30.61 10.81 6.97
C VAL A 293 -31.90 10.35 6.28
N ILE A 294 -31.81 10.04 4.99
CA ILE A 294 -32.96 9.62 4.18
C ILE A 294 -32.66 8.25 3.58
N GLY A 295 -33.20 7.22 4.20
CA GLY A 295 -33.10 5.85 3.74
C GLY A 295 -31.72 5.22 3.93
N GLY A 296 -31.73 3.89 4.03
CA GLY A 296 -30.54 3.10 4.31
C GLY A 296 -30.48 2.61 5.75
N GLU A 297 -29.28 2.23 6.16
CA GLU A 297 -29.03 1.50 7.42
C GLU A 297 -27.81 2.11 8.09
N LEU A 298 -27.98 2.55 9.34
CA LEU A 298 -26.91 3.10 10.17
C LEU A 298 -26.69 2.17 11.35
N VAL A 299 -25.52 1.56 11.44
CA VAL A 299 -25.12 0.66 12.53
C VAL A 299 -23.98 1.28 13.30
N SER A 300 -24.19 1.49 14.60
CA SER A 300 -23.24 2.09 15.53
C SER A 300 -22.99 1.16 16.71
N GLY A 301 -21.72 1.02 17.11
CA GLY A 301 -21.35 0.33 18.34
C GLY A 301 -21.75 1.08 19.61
N THR A 302 -21.95 2.39 19.51
CA THR A 302 -22.37 3.25 20.62
C THR A 302 -23.57 4.11 20.22
N ASP A 303 -23.47 5.43 20.34
CA ASP A 303 -24.55 6.38 20.08
C ASP A 303 -24.73 6.68 18.58
N ILE A 304 -25.95 7.09 18.22
CA ILE A 304 -26.25 7.70 16.92
C ILE A 304 -26.83 9.09 17.18
N GLU A 305 -26.21 10.12 16.62
CA GLU A 305 -26.67 11.50 16.73
C GLU A 305 -26.96 12.04 15.33
N ILE A 306 -28.21 12.42 15.03
CA ILE A 306 -28.63 12.88 13.70
C ILE A 306 -29.51 14.13 13.81
N LYS A 307 -29.55 14.97 12.76
CA LYS A 307 -30.49 16.09 12.72
C LYS A 307 -31.91 15.64 12.43
N GLU A 308 -32.06 14.87 11.36
CA GLU A 308 -33.36 14.37 10.87
C GLU A 308 -33.25 12.93 10.40
N SER A 309 -34.29 12.13 10.66
CA SER A 309 -34.41 10.74 10.20
C SER A 309 -35.64 10.53 9.34
N GLY A 310 -35.44 10.04 8.12
CA GLY A 310 -36.49 9.81 7.13
C GLY A 310 -36.91 11.07 6.38
N ASN A 311 -38.04 10.98 5.68
CA ASN A 311 -38.59 12.10 4.92
C ASN A 311 -40.13 12.03 4.86
N HIS A 312 -40.73 13.04 4.23
CA HIS A 312 -42.19 13.13 4.02
C HIS A 312 -42.78 11.98 3.17
N LEU A 313 -41.95 11.25 2.43
CA LEU A 313 -42.35 10.08 1.66
C LEU A 313 -42.23 8.77 2.46
N PHE A 314 -41.95 8.86 3.77
CA PHE A 314 -41.81 7.72 4.68
C PHE A 314 -40.80 6.70 4.19
N THR A 315 -39.67 7.19 3.66
CA THR A 315 -38.57 6.33 3.21
C THR A 315 -38.04 5.52 4.39
N LYS A 316 -38.04 4.19 4.24
CA LYS A 316 -37.58 3.26 5.27
C LYS A 316 -36.14 3.58 5.67
N THR A 317 -35.95 3.92 6.95
CA THR A 317 -34.63 4.30 7.51
C THR A 317 -34.40 3.48 8.76
N GLU A 318 -33.30 2.73 8.82
CA GLU A 318 -32.98 1.86 9.94
C GLU A 318 -31.80 2.41 10.74
N LEU A 319 -31.99 2.56 12.05
CA LEU A 319 -30.99 3.06 12.98
C LEU A 319 -30.74 2.00 14.04
N HIS A 320 -29.53 1.47 14.07
CA HIS A 320 -29.10 0.39 14.95
C HIS A 320 -28.01 0.91 15.88
N ALA A 321 -28.33 1.08 17.17
CA ALA A 321 -27.40 1.63 18.15
C ALA A 321 -27.00 0.58 19.19
N GLY A 322 -25.76 0.68 19.68
CA GLY A 322 -25.21 -0.26 20.66
C GLY A 322 -24.91 -1.66 20.12
N ILE A 323 -24.60 -1.78 18.82
CA ILE A 323 -24.26 -3.07 18.20
C ILE A 323 -22.73 -3.24 18.19
N ASP A 324 -22.23 -4.03 19.13
CA ASP A 324 -20.86 -4.52 19.08
C ASP A 324 -20.68 -5.49 17.90
N THR A 325 -19.83 -5.10 16.96
CA THR A 325 -19.59 -5.76 15.68
C THR A 325 -18.92 -7.12 15.88
N ALA A 326 -17.96 -7.22 16.80
CA ALA A 326 -17.27 -8.47 17.13
C ALA A 326 -18.22 -9.46 17.81
N LEU A 327 -19.07 -8.98 18.74
CA LEU A 327 -20.08 -9.83 19.36
C LEU A 327 -21.19 -10.22 18.37
N ALA A 328 -21.54 -9.36 17.41
CA ALA A 328 -22.49 -9.69 16.33
C ALA A 328 -21.93 -10.76 15.37
N GLU A 329 -20.67 -10.66 14.97
CA GLU A 329 -20.00 -11.68 14.14
C GLU A 329 -19.90 -13.03 14.87
N LYS A 330 -19.55 -13.00 16.17
CA LYS A 330 -19.51 -14.20 17.01
C LYS A 330 -20.89 -14.85 17.17
N GLU A 331 -21.93 -14.05 17.39
CA GLU A 331 -23.33 -14.55 17.44
C GLU A 331 -23.72 -15.21 16.11
N LYS A 332 -23.43 -14.55 14.99
CA LYS A 332 -23.73 -15.07 13.65
C LYS A 332 -23.00 -16.38 13.37
N ALA A 333 -21.73 -16.50 13.79
CA ALA A 333 -20.97 -17.74 13.67
C ALA A 333 -21.60 -18.89 14.47
N LEU A 334 -21.96 -18.64 15.74
CA LEU A 334 -22.62 -19.62 16.61
C LEU A 334 -24.02 -20.00 16.10
N MET A 335 -24.80 -19.04 15.60
CA MET A 335 -26.10 -19.31 14.98
C MET A 335 -25.97 -20.20 13.74
N ASN A 336 -25.00 -19.93 12.87
CA ASN A 336 -24.78 -20.75 11.68
C ASN A 336 -24.37 -22.18 12.05
N GLU A 337 -23.52 -22.35 13.05
CA GLU A 337 -23.12 -23.66 13.57
C GLU A 337 -24.30 -24.42 14.18
N SER A 338 -25.11 -23.73 15.01
CA SER A 338 -26.34 -24.28 15.58
C SER A 338 -27.33 -24.73 14.50
N LEU A 339 -27.51 -23.93 13.44
CA LEU A 339 -28.37 -24.27 12.31
C LEU A 339 -27.87 -25.53 11.56
N MET A 340 -26.56 -25.67 11.37
CA MET A 340 -25.95 -26.85 10.75
C MET A 340 -26.18 -28.12 11.58
N LEU A 341 -25.95 -28.05 12.89
CA LEU A 341 -26.21 -29.15 13.82
C LEU A 341 -27.69 -29.53 13.85
N HIS A 342 -28.59 -28.54 13.85
CA HIS A 342 -30.03 -28.75 13.82
C HIS A 342 -30.48 -29.44 12.51
N ASN A 343 -29.91 -29.05 11.37
CA ASN A 343 -30.18 -29.69 10.08
C ASN A 343 -29.66 -31.14 10.04
N ASN A 344 -28.49 -31.41 10.62
CA ASN A 344 -27.95 -32.76 10.74
C ASN A 344 -28.81 -33.64 11.64
N HIS A 345 -29.29 -33.08 12.76
CA HIS A 345 -30.26 -33.75 13.64
C HIS A 345 -31.54 -34.12 12.89
N LYS A 346 -32.15 -33.18 12.15
CA LYS A 346 -33.33 -33.45 11.31
C LYS A 346 -33.09 -34.54 10.25
N LYS A 347 -31.92 -34.57 9.61
CA LYS A 347 -31.55 -35.63 8.65
C LYS A 347 -31.49 -36.99 9.33
N LEU A 348 -30.83 -37.09 10.49
CA LEU A 348 -30.76 -38.33 11.27
C LEU A 348 -32.15 -38.81 11.68
N GLU A 349 -33.03 -37.91 12.14
CA GLU A 349 -34.42 -38.26 12.45
C GLU A 349 -35.20 -38.79 11.25
N SER A 350 -34.97 -38.22 10.06
CA SER A 350 -35.62 -38.70 8.83
C SER A 350 -35.17 -40.11 8.45
N ILE A 351 -33.89 -40.46 8.69
CA ILE A 351 -33.35 -41.80 8.42
C ILE A 351 -33.90 -42.79 9.45
N GLU A 352 -33.91 -42.43 10.73
CA GLU A 352 -34.46 -43.27 11.81
C GLU A 352 -35.95 -43.57 11.54
N LYS A 353 -36.74 -42.56 11.15
CA LYS A 353 -38.16 -42.74 10.78
C LYS A 353 -38.33 -43.71 9.60
N LYS A 354 -37.54 -43.57 8.54
CA LYS A 354 -37.58 -44.48 7.38
C LYS A 354 -37.21 -45.92 7.75
N LEU A 355 -36.18 -46.10 8.57
CA LEU A 355 -35.76 -47.44 9.03
C LEU A 355 -36.83 -48.10 9.92
N LEU A 356 -37.47 -47.33 10.80
CA LEU A 356 -38.58 -47.81 11.63
C LEU A 356 -39.83 -48.14 10.81
N GLU A 357 -40.13 -47.35 9.78
CA GLU A 357 -41.24 -47.60 8.86
C GLU A 357 -41.01 -48.87 8.02
N MET A 358 -39.79 -49.05 7.49
CA MET A 358 -39.40 -50.28 6.80
C MET A 358 -39.52 -51.50 7.72
N ALA A 359 -39.06 -51.39 8.97
CA ALA A 359 -39.20 -52.45 9.98
C ALA A 359 -40.66 -52.80 10.29
N ARG A 360 -41.56 -51.81 10.27
CA ARG A 360 -43.00 -52.02 10.46
C ARG A 360 -43.63 -52.77 9.28
N LEU A 361 -43.13 -52.56 8.07
CA LEU A 361 -43.60 -53.22 6.84
C LEU A 361 -43.06 -54.65 6.68
N THR A 362 -41.81 -54.91 7.08
CA THR A 362 -41.15 -56.23 6.93
C THR A 362 -41.29 -57.12 8.17
N GLY A 363 -41.72 -56.57 9.31
CA GLY A 363 -41.95 -57.27 10.58
C GLY A 363 -40.69 -57.69 11.34
N ARG A 364 -39.48 -57.38 10.83
CA ARG A 364 -38.20 -57.78 11.42
C ARG A 364 -37.06 -56.85 10.98
N LEU A 365 -36.19 -56.51 11.92
CA LEU A 365 -34.96 -55.73 11.73
C LEU A 365 -33.75 -56.67 11.62
N THR A 366 -32.86 -56.45 10.64
CA THR A 366 -31.57 -57.16 10.55
C THR A 366 -30.59 -56.67 11.63
N GLU A 367 -29.55 -57.44 11.95
CA GLU A 367 -28.54 -57.03 12.94
C GLU A 367 -27.78 -55.76 12.51
N GLU A 368 -27.49 -55.61 11.23
CA GLU A 368 -26.91 -54.37 10.68
C GLU A 368 -27.83 -53.16 10.86
N GLN A 369 -29.15 -53.33 10.67
CA GLN A 369 -30.10 -52.24 10.91
C GLN A 369 -30.18 -51.86 12.39
N LYS A 370 -30.09 -52.85 13.30
CA LYS A 370 -30.06 -52.61 14.75
C LYS A 370 -28.81 -51.84 15.18
N SER A 371 -27.63 -52.18 14.64
CA SER A 371 -26.38 -51.48 14.95
C SER A 371 -26.38 -50.05 14.39
N ILE A 372 -26.95 -49.83 13.19
CA ILE A 372 -27.14 -48.50 12.62
C ILE A 372 -28.06 -47.64 13.50
N ILE A 373 -29.20 -48.17 13.95
CA ILE A 373 -30.12 -47.44 14.84
C ILE A 373 -29.44 -47.08 16.17
N LEU A 374 -28.67 -48.01 16.75
CA LEU A 374 -27.95 -47.76 18.00
C LEU A 374 -26.90 -46.64 17.84
N ASN A 375 -26.08 -46.71 16.78
CA ASN A 375 -25.09 -45.68 16.45
C ASN A 375 -25.73 -44.33 16.10
N GLN A 376 -26.91 -44.33 15.47
CA GLN A 376 -27.67 -43.11 15.22
C GLN A 376 -28.17 -42.47 16.51
N ARG A 377 -28.66 -43.26 17.46
CA ARG A 377 -29.12 -42.76 18.77
C ARG A 377 -27.99 -42.15 19.59
N THR A 378 -26.82 -42.78 19.62
CA THR A 378 -25.64 -42.20 20.30
C THR A 378 -25.20 -40.90 19.64
N THR A 379 -25.14 -40.86 18.30
CA THR A 379 -24.82 -39.64 17.54
C THR A 379 -25.85 -38.54 17.78
N LYS A 380 -27.15 -38.88 17.80
CA LYS A 380 -28.24 -37.94 18.08
C LYS A 380 -28.15 -37.35 19.48
N ALA A 381 -27.89 -38.18 20.49
CA ALA A 381 -27.68 -37.73 21.87
C ALA A 381 -26.48 -36.78 21.98
N HIS A 382 -25.39 -37.07 21.27
CA HIS A 382 -24.22 -36.19 21.19
C HIS A 382 -24.58 -34.84 20.55
N ILE A 383 -25.23 -34.82 19.39
CA ILE A 383 -25.66 -33.60 18.71
C ILE A 383 -26.63 -32.78 19.58
N GLN A 384 -27.56 -33.43 20.29
CA GLN A 384 -28.47 -32.75 21.23
C GLN A 384 -27.71 -32.10 22.39
N SER A 385 -26.69 -32.79 22.93
CA SER A 385 -25.83 -32.20 23.96
C SER A 385 -25.05 -30.99 23.43
N GLU A 386 -24.53 -31.04 22.20
CA GLU A 386 -23.82 -29.91 21.60
C GLU A 386 -24.74 -28.73 21.28
N LEU A 387 -25.97 -29.00 20.79
CA LEU A 387 -26.99 -27.97 20.61
C LEU A 387 -27.32 -27.27 21.93
N LYS A 388 -27.45 -28.02 23.03
CA LYS A 388 -27.68 -27.46 24.37
C LYS A 388 -26.54 -26.55 24.81
N LYS A 389 -25.29 -26.97 24.64
CA LYS A 389 -24.11 -26.14 24.92
C LYS A 389 -24.09 -24.86 24.06
N MET A 390 -24.51 -24.95 22.79
CA MET A 390 -24.58 -23.79 21.90
C MET A 390 -25.67 -22.81 22.30
N THR A 391 -26.85 -23.30 22.71
CA THR A 391 -27.90 -22.42 23.24
C THR A 391 -27.44 -21.71 24.50
N GLU A 392 -26.76 -22.40 25.42
CA GLU A 392 -26.20 -21.77 26.63
C GLU A 392 -25.15 -20.70 26.29
N LYS A 393 -24.30 -20.93 25.27
CA LYS A 393 -23.33 -19.93 24.79
C LYS A 393 -24.01 -18.72 24.16
N LEU A 394 -25.07 -18.92 23.36
CA LEU A 394 -25.85 -17.83 22.77
C LEU A 394 -26.52 -16.98 23.85
N GLU A 395 -27.15 -17.62 24.84
CA GLU A 395 -27.76 -16.91 25.98
C GLU A 395 -26.72 -16.13 26.80
N ALA A 396 -25.53 -16.69 27.02
CA ALA A 396 -24.44 -15.99 27.70
C ALA A 396 -23.96 -14.77 26.91
N LEU A 397 -23.84 -14.91 25.59
CA LEU A 397 -23.45 -13.82 24.69
C LEU A 397 -24.52 -12.72 24.64
N GLU A 398 -25.81 -13.09 24.66
CA GLU A 398 -26.91 -12.12 24.75
C GLU A 398 -26.85 -11.31 26.03
N ARG A 399 -26.61 -11.95 27.19
CA ARG A 399 -26.44 -11.24 28.47
C ARG A 399 -25.27 -10.26 28.43
N GLU A 400 -24.13 -10.68 27.85
CA GLU A 400 -22.98 -9.80 27.70
C GLU A 400 -23.30 -8.57 26.83
N LYS A 401 -24.11 -8.75 25.78
CA LYS A 401 -24.58 -7.63 24.94
C LYS A 401 -25.49 -6.70 25.73
N GLU A 402 -26.47 -7.24 26.47
CA GLU A 402 -27.42 -6.46 27.27
C GLU A 402 -26.73 -5.63 28.36
N GLU A 403 -25.72 -6.17 29.03
CA GLU A 403 -24.92 -5.44 30.03
C GLU A 403 -24.16 -4.25 29.45
N LYS A 404 -23.80 -4.32 28.16
CA LYS A 404 -23.10 -3.27 27.42
C LYS A 404 -24.04 -2.28 26.72
N MET A 405 -25.36 -2.41 26.85
CA MET A 405 -26.34 -1.53 26.22
C MET A 405 -26.45 -0.18 26.95
N GLY A 406 -25.48 0.71 26.71
CA GLY A 406 -25.50 2.11 27.14
C GLY A 406 -25.84 3.11 26.02
N ALA A 407 -26.18 2.62 24.82
CA ALA A 407 -26.34 3.45 23.63
C ALA A 407 -27.66 4.22 23.58
N SER A 408 -27.61 5.38 22.94
CA SER A 408 -28.75 6.26 22.69
C SER A 408 -28.80 6.72 21.23
N VAL A 409 -30.02 7.00 20.75
CA VAL A 409 -30.25 7.62 19.45
C VAL A 409 -30.83 9.00 19.68
N ILE A 410 -30.07 10.04 19.35
CA ILE A 410 -30.42 11.44 19.55
C ILE A 410 -30.81 12.04 18.20
N ILE A 411 -32.04 12.58 18.11
CA ILE A 411 -32.55 13.22 16.89
C ILE A 411 -32.96 14.65 17.21
N HIS A 412 -32.18 15.61 16.69
CA HIS A 412 -32.28 17.03 17.08
C HIS A 412 -33.48 17.77 16.51
N ASP A 413 -34.00 17.36 15.35
CA ASP A 413 -35.17 17.98 14.74
C ASP A 413 -36.25 16.92 14.50
N ASN A 414 -36.38 16.37 13.30
CA ASN A 414 -37.54 15.54 12.94
C ASN A 414 -37.24 14.06 12.81
N VAL A 415 -38.13 13.23 13.35
CA VAL A 415 -38.20 11.78 13.10
C VAL A 415 -39.46 11.51 12.29
N PHE A 416 -39.29 11.08 11.04
CA PHE A 416 -40.41 10.75 10.17
C PHE A 416 -40.88 9.30 10.36
N PRO A 417 -42.16 9.01 10.05
CA PRO A 417 -42.68 7.64 10.04
C PRO A 417 -41.86 6.70 9.16
N ASN A 418 -41.91 5.41 9.48
CA ASN A 418 -41.11 4.34 8.85
C ASN A 418 -39.59 4.43 9.16
N THR A 419 -39.23 5.19 10.20
CA THR A 419 -37.93 5.05 10.87
C THR A 419 -38.01 3.88 11.84
N ALA A 420 -37.15 2.88 11.66
CA ALA A 420 -37.02 1.75 12.56
C ALA A 420 -35.79 1.93 13.46
N LEU A 421 -36.02 1.90 14.77
CA LEU A 421 -34.98 1.97 15.79
C LEU A 421 -34.69 0.58 16.30
N HIS A 422 -33.43 0.22 16.37
CA HIS A 422 -32.95 -1.08 16.82
C HIS A 422 -31.91 -0.89 17.92
N PHE A 423 -32.12 -1.60 19.03
CA PHE A 423 -31.20 -1.68 20.16
C PHE A 423 -31.04 -3.18 20.49
N GLY A 424 -29.97 -3.80 19.97
CA GLY A 424 -29.83 -5.26 20.02
C GLY A 424 -31.00 -5.98 19.34
N LYS A 425 -31.65 -6.91 20.05
CA LYS A 425 -32.83 -7.66 19.56
C LYS A 425 -34.14 -6.86 19.56
N TYR A 426 -34.16 -5.72 20.25
CA TYR A 426 -35.36 -4.90 20.39
C TYR A 426 -35.47 -3.94 19.23
N SER A 427 -36.67 -3.85 18.65
CA SER A 427 -36.94 -2.92 17.55
C SER A 427 -38.26 -2.16 17.77
N LYS A 428 -38.29 -0.92 17.32
CA LYS A 428 -39.47 -0.05 17.38
C LYS A 428 -39.57 0.76 16.10
N VAL A 429 -40.70 0.64 15.42
CA VAL A 429 -41.00 1.45 14.23
C VAL A 429 -41.77 2.70 14.64
N ILE A 430 -41.33 3.84 14.14
CA ILE A 430 -42.00 5.12 14.35
C ILE A 430 -43.16 5.24 13.36
N HIS A 431 -44.38 5.45 13.87
CA HIS A 431 -45.60 5.58 13.07
C HIS A 431 -46.07 7.03 12.89
N GLN A 432 -45.66 7.92 13.79
CA GLN A 432 -46.03 9.34 13.78
C GLN A 432 -44.78 10.20 13.87
N ARG A 433 -44.86 11.43 13.34
CA ARG A 433 -43.72 12.35 13.36
C ARG A 433 -43.46 12.82 14.80
N ASN A 434 -42.24 12.58 15.28
CA ASN A 434 -41.76 13.10 16.56
C ASN A 434 -40.71 14.18 16.30
N ARG A 435 -40.52 15.08 17.27
CA ARG A 435 -39.57 16.18 17.16
C ARG A 435 -38.68 16.28 18.41
N CYS A 436 -37.40 16.55 18.22
CA CYS A 436 -36.40 16.76 19.27
C CYS A 436 -36.47 15.64 20.32
N VAL A 437 -36.02 14.43 19.99
CA VAL A 437 -36.18 13.25 20.86
C VAL A 437 -34.88 12.49 21.04
N ARG A 438 -34.70 11.94 22.24
CA ARG A 438 -33.67 10.96 22.57
C ARG A 438 -34.35 9.62 22.80
N PHE A 439 -33.97 8.61 22.03
CA PHE A 439 -34.35 7.22 22.26
C PHE A 439 -33.24 6.50 23.02
N TYR A 440 -33.62 5.63 23.95
CA TYR A 440 -32.69 4.80 24.70
C TYR A 440 -33.39 3.51 25.12
N PHE A 441 -32.58 2.49 25.38
CA PHE A 441 -33.05 1.23 25.90
C PHE A 441 -33.04 1.25 27.43
N SER A 442 -34.16 0.94 28.06
CA SER A 442 -34.26 0.88 29.52
C SER A 442 -35.35 -0.08 29.95
N LYS A 443 -35.03 -0.96 30.90
CA LYS A 443 -35.97 -1.93 31.50
C LYS A 443 -36.70 -2.81 30.47
N GLY A 444 -35.99 -3.27 29.43
CA GLY A 444 -36.55 -4.18 28.42
C GLY A 444 -37.35 -3.52 27.29
N GLU A 445 -37.45 -2.18 27.28
CA GLU A 445 -38.23 -1.45 26.29
C GLU A 445 -37.47 -0.25 25.71
N ILE A 446 -37.80 0.12 24.47
CA ILE A 446 -37.30 1.33 23.81
C ILE A 446 -38.16 2.52 24.24
N ARG A 447 -37.58 3.37 25.09
CA ARG A 447 -38.19 4.59 25.61
C ARG A 447 -37.68 5.80 24.85
N PHE A 448 -38.38 6.92 24.98
CA PHE A 448 -37.95 8.18 24.40
C PHE A 448 -38.32 9.34 25.31
N ASP A 449 -37.42 10.31 25.39
CA ASP A 449 -37.62 11.57 26.12
C ASP A 449 -37.40 12.76 25.17
N PRO A 450 -38.12 13.88 25.35
CA PRO A 450 -37.88 15.09 24.58
C PRO A 450 -36.52 15.70 24.93
N LEU A 451 -35.79 16.14 23.91
CA LEU A 451 -34.56 16.95 24.02
C LEU A 451 -34.93 18.36 24.48
N GLY A 452 -35.31 18.52 25.75
CA GLY A 452 -35.76 19.81 26.27
C GLY A 452 -36.45 19.73 27.61
N LYS A 453 -35.71 19.37 28.68
CA LYS A 453 -35.94 19.81 30.07
C LYS A 453 -34.80 19.43 31.03
N GLU A 454 -33.54 19.55 30.62
CA GLU A 454 -32.39 19.49 31.53
C GLU A 454 -31.48 20.69 31.28
N ASN A 455 -31.86 21.86 31.83
CA ASN A 455 -30.98 22.99 32.22
C ASN A 455 -31.78 24.27 32.56
N SER A 456 -32.71 24.19 33.53
CA SER A 456 -33.31 25.40 34.12
C SER A 456 -33.59 25.33 35.63
N ASN A 457 -33.13 24.29 36.33
CA ASN A 457 -33.32 24.14 37.78
C ASN A 457 -32.02 24.12 38.61
N LEU A 458 -30.87 24.52 38.05
CA LEU A 458 -29.61 24.65 38.79
C LEU A 458 -29.19 26.09 39.11
N ASN A 459 -30.04 27.09 38.87
CA ASN A 459 -29.70 28.50 39.15
C ASN A 459 -30.83 29.32 39.79
N LYS A 460 -31.58 28.72 40.71
CA LYS A 460 -32.42 29.44 41.68
C LYS A 460 -32.32 28.76 43.04
N GLY A 461 -31.33 29.14 43.84
CA GLY A 461 -31.18 28.62 45.20
C GLY A 461 -29.88 28.97 45.89
N SER A 462 -29.62 30.26 46.11
CA SER A 462 -28.84 30.76 47.28
C SER A 462 -28.73 32.28 47.21
N GLY A 463 -29.83 32.96 47.52
CA GLY A 463 -29.76 34.29 48.09
C GLY A 463 -30.37 34.19 49.48
N TRP A 464 -29.54 34.07 50.52
CA TRP A 464 -29.84 34.40 51.91
C TRP A 464 -28.52 34.70 52.63
N THR A 465 -28.56 35.83 53.36
CA THR A 465 -27.57 36.51 54.22
C THR A 465 -26.31 37.07 53.57
#